data_AF-A0A0S8GCF8-F1
#
_entry.id   AF-A0A0S8GCF8-F1
#
_cell.length_a   1.000
_cell.length_b   1.000
_cell.length_c   1.000
_cell.angle_alpha   90.00
_cell.angle_beta   90.00
_cell.angle_gamma   90.00
#
_symmetry.space_group_name_H-M   'P 1'
#
loop_
_entity.id
_entity.type
_entity.pdbx_description
1 polymer ?
#
loop_
_entity_poly.entity_id
_entity_poly.type
_entity_poly.pdbx_seq_one_letter_code
_entity_poly.pdbx_strand_id
1 'polypeptide(L)'
;MAAYGNYATAAEDKPASSLPVAEATAESASSPESALDRRLAEEREAARQRFAITTHKPNYLLLTYNASANHRFEQLDAAEIKFQLSLKVSLAEDLLGGDIALAYTQVSFWQAFNSDISSPFRESNYEPEIMWRWVRPLRGDSLYNRAVVLGFVHQSNGRSEPLSRSWNRIYLNLIFEYQNLYVSVKPWYRIPEDPKTGPTDPSGDDNPDIADYMGYGEVTAVWVQGKHRVGLMLRNNLDSNSNHGAIQLDWSYPLGNKMQVYVQYFNGYGESLVDYNHSVNRIGAGLMLNNWL
;
A
#
# COMPACT_ATOMS: atom_id res chain seq x y z
N MET A 1 23.67 46.66 -94.05
CA MET A 1 22.39 45.97 -93.76
C MET A 1 22.68 44.85 -92.77
N ALA A 2 22.09 44.96 -91.57
CA ALA A 2 22.31 44.17 -90.34
C ALA A 2 21.95 42.67 -90.55
N ALA A 3 22.69 41.66 -90.06
CA ALA A 3 23.24 41.29 -88.74
C ALA A 3 22.31 40.31 -87.95
N TYR A 4 22.98 39.31 -87.40
CA TYR A 4 22.58 38.04 -86.75
C TYR A 4 21.56 38.10 -85.58
N GLY A 5 20.93 36.95 -85.29
CA GLY A 5 20.33 36.65 -83.98
C GLY A 5 19.60 35.30 -83.88
N ASN A 6 20.25 34.31 -83.25
CA ASN A 6 19.69 33.05 -82.73
C ASN A 6 18.58 33.29 -81.68
N TYR A 7 17.68 32.33 -81.44
CA TYR A 7 17.43 31.71 -80.12
C TYR A 7 16.66 30.39 -80.28
N ALA A 8 17.24 29.33 -79.72
CA ALA A 8 16.63 28.02 -79.52
C ALA A 8 15.84 28.01 -78.20
N THR A 9 14.67 27.36 -78.18
CA THR A 9 13.94 27.07 -76.94
C THR A 9 13.95 25.56 -76.70
N ALA A 10 14.66 25.16 -75.64
CA ALA A 10 14.68 23.81 -75.10
C ALA A 10 13.35 23.49 -74.41
N ALA A 11 12.85 22.27 -74.60
CA ALA A 11 11.77 21.70 -73.81
C ALA A 11 12.38 21.12 -72.52
N GLU A 12 12.05 21.72 -71.37
CA GLU A 12 12.38 21.19 -70.05
C GLU A 12 11.44 20.04 -69.67
N ASP A 13 12.04 18.89 -69.43
CA ASP A 13 11.45 17.72 -68.81
C ASP A 13 11.32 17.99 -67.29
N LYS A 14 10.08 18.01 -66.78
CA LYS A 14 9.82 18.26 -65.34
C LYS A 14 10.06 16.97 -64.55
N PRO A 15 10.90 16.96 -63.51
CA PRO A 15 10.99 15.80 -62.63
C PRO A 15 9.76 15.70 -61.74
N ALA A 16 9.29 14.47 -61.55
CA ALA A 16 8.18 14.13 -60.66
C ALA A 16 8.50 14.55 -59.21
N SER A 17 7.53 15.25 -58.62
CA SER A 17 7.48 15.67 -57.21
C SER A 17 7.74 14.51 -56.25
N SER A 18 8.88 14.50 -55.58
CA SER A 18 9.15 13.64 -54.43
C SER A 18 8.30 14.10 -53.24
N LEU A 19 7.39 13.23 -52.79
CA LEU A 19 6.69 13.39 -51.52
C LEU A 19 7.70 13.41 -50.36
N PRO A 20 7.53 14.26 -49.34
CA PRO A 20 8.37 14.20 -48.16
C PRO A 20 8.12 12.87 -47.45
N VAL A 21 9.15 12.03 -47.39
CA VAL A 21 9.18 10.88 -46.49
C VAL A 21 9.16 11.46 -45.08
N ALA A 22 7.99 11.41 -44.44
CA ALA A 22 7.87 11.66 -43.03
C ALA A 22 8.76 10.62 -42.32
N GLU A 23 9.85 11.09 -41.76
CA GLU A 23 10.72 10.34 -40.87
C GLU A 23 9.84 9.99 -39.66
N ALA A 24 9.29 8.78 -39.67
CA ALA A 24 8.60 8.22 -38.54
C ALA A 24 9.64 8.10 -37.43
N THR A 25 9.70 9.11 -36.57
CA THR A 25 10.26 8.98 -35.23
C THR A 25 9.61 7.76 -34.63
N ALA A 26 10.38 6.68 -34.51
CA ALA A 26 9.99 5.50 -33.79
C ALA A 26 9.63 5.96 -32.38
N GLU A 27 8.33 6.14 -32.13
CA GLU A 27 7.79 6.11 -30.79
C GLU A 27 8.36 4.85 -30.16
N SER A 28 9.21 5.02 -29.17
CA SER A 28 9.69 3.93 -28.34
C SER A 28 8.44 3.15 -27.92
N ALA A 29 8.30 1.93 -28.41
CA ALA A 29 7.26 1.03 -27.96
C ALA A 29 7.44 0.87 -26.45
N SER A 30 6.71 1.65 -25.68
CA SER A 30 6.69 1.53 -24.24
C SER A 30 6.15 0.14 -23.96
N SER A 31 6.93 -0.66 -23.25
CA SER A 31 6.44 -1.86 -22.60
C SER A 31 5.07 -1.58 -21.97
N PRO A 32 4.08 -2.48 -22.06
CA PRO A 32 2.76 -2.25 -21.50
C PRO A 32 2.91 -1.76 -20.06
N GLU A 33 2.33 -0.59 -19.78
CA GLU A 33 2.51 0.10 -18.51
C GLU A 33 2.06 -0.80 -17.36
N SER A 34 2.98 -1.11 -16.44
CA SER A 34 2.69 -2.00 -15.31
C SER A 34 1.58 -1.42 -14.43
N ALA A 35 0.99 -2.23 -13.55
CA ALA A 35 0.02 -1.71 -12.59
C ALA A 35 0.67 -0.68 -11.65
N LEU A 36 1.92 -0.92 -11.23
CA LEU A 36 2.66 0.01 -10.39
C LEU A 36 2.98 1.33 -11.12
N ASP A 37 3.33 1.27 -12.42
CA ASP A 37 3.61 2.49 -13.20
C ASP A 37 2.38 3.39 -13.29
N ARG A 38 1.22 2.81 -13.61
CA ARG A 38 -0.05 3.55 -13.62
C ARG A 38 -0.35 4.19 -12.27
N ARG A 39 -0.18 3.43 -11.18
CA ARG A 39 -0.35 3.94 -9.82
C ARG A 39 0.57 5.12 -9.52
N LEU A 40 1.83 5.02 -9.90
CA LEU A 40 2.82 6.07 -9.68
C LEU A 40 2.53 7.32 -10.52
N ALA A 41 2.04 7.15 -11.75
CA ALA A 41 1.64 8.25 -12.62
C ALA A 41 0.44 9.02 -12.03
N GLU A 42 -0.59 8.31 -11.56
CA GLU A 42 -1.75 8.91 -10.89
C GLU A 42 -1.35 9.67 -9.62
N GLU A 43 -0.46 9.10 -8.81
CA GLU A 43 0.04 9.77 -7.60
C GLU A 43 0.82 11.05 -7.91
N ARG A 44 1.65 11.05 -8.96
CA ARG A 44 2.41 12.24 -9.40
C ARG A 44 1.49 13.31 -9.97
N GLU A 45 0.46 12.93 -10.71
CA GLU A 45 -0.52 13.89 -11.21
C GLU A 45 -1.29 14.55 -10.07
N ALA A 46 -1.73 13.75 -9.10
CA ALA A 46 -2.40 14.24 -7.90
C ALA A 46 -1.50 15.14 -7.05
N ALA A 47 -0.21 14.82 -6.88
CA ALA A 47 0.73 15.61 -6.09
C ALA A 47 0.89 17.07 -6.57
N ARG A 48 0.61 17.34 -7.85
CA ARG A 48 0.63 18.71 -8.42
C ARG A 48 -0.57 19.57 -8.04
N GLN A 49 -1.61 18.96 -7.47
CA GLN A 49 -2.85 19.63 -7.08
C GLN A 49 -2.80 20.01 -5.59
N ARG A 50 -2.93 21.30 -5.28
CA ARG A 50 -2.76 21.87 -3.92
C ARG A 50 -3.56 21.17 -2.80
N PHE A 51 -4.75 20.69 -3.12
CA PHE A 51 -5.67 20.07 -2.15
C PHE A 51 -5.88 18.58 -2.40
N ALA A 52 -5.07 17.96 -3.26
CA ALA A 52 -5.21 16.53 -3.50
C ALA A 52 -4.68 15.72 -2.33
N ILE A 53 -5.47 14.72 -1.97
CA ILE A 53 -5.09 13.64 -1.08
C ILE A 53 -5.17 12.36 -1.91
N THR A 54 -4.11 11.57 -1.86
CA THR A 54 -4.05 10.26 -2.52
C THR A 54 -4.28 9.15 -1.52
N THR A 55 -4.51 7.93 -1.99
CA THR A 55 -4.58 6.76 -1.09
C THR A 55 -3.16 6.28 -0.72
N HIS A 56 -2.98 5.63 0.43
CA HIS A 56 -1.69 5.04 0.80
C HIS A 56 -1.72 3.50 0.74
N LYS A 57 -2.41 2.89 1.71
CA LYS A 57 -2.76 1.47 1.76
C LYS A 57 -4.18 1.28 1.19
N PRO A 58 -4.71 0.05 1.10
CA PRO A 58 -6.07 -0.17 0.64
C PRO A 58 -7.12 0.54 1.51
N ASN A 59 -8.18 1.06 0.90
CA ASN A 59 -9.32 1.63 1.62
C ASN A 59 -10.52 0.72 1.43
N TYR A 60 -11.11 0.23 2.52
CA TYR A 60 -12.18 -0.77 2.45
C TYR A 60 -13.14 -0.70 3.63
N LEU A 61 -14.31 -1.31 3.45
CA LEU A 61 -15.28 -1.62 4.50
C LEU A 61 -15.78 -3.05 4.31
N LEU A 62 -15.70 -3.85 5.36
CA LEU A 62 -16.00 -5.27 5.38
C LEU A 62 -17.00 -5.59 6.49
N LEU A 63 -17.96 -6.45 6.17
CA LEU A 63 -18.63 -7.26 7.18
C LEU A 63 -17.75 -8.47 7.47
N THR A 64 -17.43 -8.72 8.73
CA THR A 64 -16.48 -9.75 9.13
C THR A 64 -17.06 -10.69 10.18
N TYR A 65 -16.54 -11.91 10.22
CA TYR A 65 -16.79 -12.92 11.25
C TYR A 65 -15.45 -13.37 11.83
N ASN A 66 -15.29 -13.25 13.15
CA ASN A 66 -14.11 -13.66 13.91
C ASN A 66 -14.44 -14.90 14.75
N ALA A 67 -13.87 -16.05 14.37
CA ALA A 67 -14.07 -17.32 15.05
C ALA A 67 -13.30 -17.44 16.38
N SER A 68 -12.41 -16.50 16.68
CA SER A 68 -11.58 -16.49 17.89
C SER A 68 -11.50 -15.09 18.52
N ALA A 69 -12.67 -14.46 18.72
CA ALA A 69 -12.76 -13.15 19.36
C ALA A 69 -12.12 -13.13 20.75
N ASN A 70 -11.44 -12.02 21.07
CA ASN A 70 -10.75 -11.83 22.34
C ASN A 70 -11.69 -11.28 23.41
N HIS A 71 -12.28 -12.16 24.21
CA HIS A 71 -13.25 -11.80 25.25
C HIS A 71 -12.62 -11.36 26.58
N ARG A 72 -11.32 -11.04 26.60
CA ARG A 72 -10.60 -10.72 27.84
C ARG A 72 -11.19 -9.52 28.59
N PHE A 73 -11.72 -8.54 27.87
CA PHE A 73 -12.18 -7.27 28.44
C PHE A 73 -13.69 -7.06 28.30
N GLU A 74 -14.30 -7.62 27.26
CA GLU A 74 -15.71 -7.42 26.94
C GLU A 74 -16.29 -8.70 26.32
N GLN A 75 -17.61 -8.88 26.47
CA GLN A 75 -18.33 -9.91 25.74
C GLN A 75 -18.60 -9.39 24.32
N LEU A 76 -18.04 -10.08 23.33
CA LEU A 76 -18.03 -9.63 21.94
C LEU A 76 -18.89 -10.55 21.09
N ASP A 77 -19.49 -10.00 20.05
CA ASP A 77 -20.01 -10.79 18.96
C ASP A 77 -18.87 -11.18 18.02
N ALA A 78 -19.00 -12.35 17.40
CA ALA A 78 -18.11 -12.78 16.34
C ALA A 78 -18.22 -11.86 15.11
N ALA A 79 -19.39 -11.27 14.88
CA ALA A 79 -19.62 -10.38 13.75
C ALA A 79 -19.18 -8.95 14.05
N GLU A 80 -18.32 -8.39 13.20
CA GLU A 80 -17.87 -6.99 13.30
C GLU A 80 -17.85 -6.32 11.92
N ILE A 81 -18.05 -5.01 11.88
CA ILE A 81 -17.63 -4.20 10.74
C ILE A 81 -16.14 -3.88 10.91
N LYS A 82 -15.32 -4.26 9.92
CA LYS A 82 -13.91 -3.89 9.83
C LYS A 82 -13.74 -2.91 8.68
N PHE A 83 -13.08 -1.78 8.91
CA PHE A 83 -12.75 -0.85 7.83
C PHE A 83 -11.34 -0.28 7.98
N GLN A 84 -10.77 0.12 6.85
CA GLN A 84 -9.49 0.81 6.79
C GLN A 84 -9.63 2.09 5.97
N LEU A 85 -9.17 3.20 6.54
CA LEU A 85 -8.95 4.47 5.86
C LEU A 85 -7.44 4.70 5.76
N SER A 86 -6.93 4.99 4.58
CA SER A 86 -5.51 5.17 4.36
C SER A 86 -5.22 6.22 3.28
N LEU A 87 -4.63 7.32 3.73
CA LEU A 87 -4.44 8.55 2.95
C LEU A 87 -2.96 8.93 2.91
N LYS A 88 -2.56 9.63 1.86
CA LYS A 88 -1.20 10.12 1.63
C LYS A 88 -1.19 11.50 1.00
N VAL A 89 -0.28 12.33 1.47
CA VAL A 89 0.00 13.66 0.92
C VAL A 89 1.48 13.75 0.59
N SER A 90 1.80 14.16 -0.64
CA SER A 90 3.17 14.47 -1.05
C SER A 90 3.59 15.80 -0.40
N LEU A 91 4.76 15.83 0.23
CA LEU A 91 5.29 17.04 0.87
C LEU A 91 6.38 17.70 0.03
N ALA A 92 7.26 16.90 -0.56
CA ALA A 92 8.38 17.38 -1.37
C ALA A 92 8.74 16.32 -2.40
N GLU A 93 9.08 16.76 -3.60
CA GLU A 93 9.59 15.91 -4.69
C GLU A 93 11.09 16.16 -4.86
N ASP A 94 11.81 15.13 -5.31
CA ASP A 94 13.24 15.20 -5.65
C ASP A 94 14.20 15.69 -4.52
N LEU A 95 13.84 15.42 -3.26
CA LEU A 95 14.73 15.64 -2.13
C LEU A 95 15.69 14.45 -1.96
N LEU A 96 16.99 14.69 -2.12
CA LEU A 96 18.03 13.64 -2.13
C LEU A 96 17.73 12.53 -3.16
N GLY A 97 17.11 12.88 -4.28
CA GLY A 97 16.75 11.95 -5.36
C GLY A 97 15.48 11.13 -5.11
N GLY A 98 14.68 11.45 -4.08
CA GLY A 98 13.40 10.81 -3.80
C GLY A 98 12.34 11.77 -3.27
N ASP A 99 11.13 11.26 -3.06
CA ASP A 99 9.97 12.06 -2.63
C ASP A 99 9.72 11.87 -1.13
N ILE A 100 9.33 12.93 -0.44
CA ILE A 100 8.83 12.85 0.94
C ILE A 100 7.31 12.89 0.94
N ALA A 101 6.70 11.97 1.67
CA ALA A 101 5.25 11.95 1.89
C ALA A 101 4.91 11.74 3.37
N LEU A 102 3.77 12.31 3.76
CA LEU A 102 3.05 11.91 4.97
C LEU A 102 1.92 10.98 4.60
N ALA A 103 1.74 9.93 5.39
CA ALA A 103 0.58 9.08 5.29
C ALA A 103 -0.08 8.90 6.65
N TYR A 104 -1.35 8.54 6.60
CA TYR A 104 -2.13 8.21 7.77
C TYR A 104 -3.00 7.00 7.43
N THR A 105 -2.84 5.93 8.20
CA THR A 105 -3.73 4.76 8.13
C THR A 105 -4.49 4.62 9.43
N GLN A 106 -5.77 4.31 9.33
CA GLN A 106 -6.60 3.93 10.46
C GLN A 106 -7.32 2.61 10.15
N VAL A 107 -7.25 1.65 11.06
CA VAL A 107 -8.03 0.41 11.00
C VAL A 107 -8.96 0.37 12.20
N SER A 108 -10.26 0.20 11.95
CA SER A 108 -11.27 0.14 13.01
C SER A 108 -12.05 -1.16 12.97
N PHE A 109 -12.40 -1.65 14.16
CA PHE A 109 -13.24 -2.83 14.40
C PHE A 109 -14.44 -2.41 15.22
N TRP A 110 -15.62 -2.54 14.63
CA TRP A 110 -16.86 -2.04 15.18
C TRP A 110 -17.83 -3.19 15.45
N GLN A 111 -18.25 -3.31 16.72
CA GLN A 111 -19.28 -4.23 17.17
C GLN A 111 -20.68 -3.75 16.74
N ALA A 112 -20.87 -3.41 15.47
CA ALA A 112 -22.08 -2.77 14.95
C ALA A 112 -23.37 -3.54 15.27
N PHE A 113 -23.27 -4.87 15.36
CA PHE A 113 -24.39 -5.78 15.57
C PHE A 113 -24.62 -6.14 17.04
N ASN A 114 -23.70 -5.79 17.94
CA ASN A 114 -23.77 -6.16 19.35
C ASN A 114 -24.55 -5.11 20.14
N SER A 115 -25.88 -5.19 20.05
CA SER A 115 -26.78 -4.27 20.75
C SER A 115 -26.69 -4.38 22.27
N ASP A 116 -26.27 -5.53 22.79
CA ASP A 116 -26.23 -5.81 24.24
C ASP A 116 -25.21 -4.95 24.98
N ILE A 117 -24.17 -4.48 24.28
CA ILE A 117 -23.16 -3.54 24.80
C ILE A 117 -23.20 -2.18 24.10
N SER A 118 -24.32 -1.82 23.44
CA SER A 118 -24.52 -0.54 22.73
C SER A 118 -23.65 -0.33 21.49
N SER A 119 -23.35 -1.41 20.76
CA SER A 119 -22.63 -1.39 19.48
C SER A 119 -21.34 -0.56 19.43
N PRO A 120 -20.39 -0.74 20.37
CA PRO A 120 -19.22 0.12 20.50
C PRO A 120 -18.17 -0.18 19.42
N PHE A 121 -17.30 0.80 19.16
CA PHE A 121 -16.01 0.49 18.57
C PHE A 121 -15.18 -0.32 19.56
N ARG A 122 -14.86 -1.56 19.21
CA ARG A 122 -13.98 -2.41 20.02
C ARG A 122 -12.57 -1.86 19.97
N GLU A 123 -12.08 -1.58 18.76
CA GLU A 123 -10.69 -1.14 18.57
C GLU A 123 -10.58 -0.17 17.40
N SER A 124 -9.63 0.76 17.49
CA SER A 124 -9.16 1.57 16.37
C SER A 124 -7.67 1.74 16.49
N ASN A 125 -6.91 1.45 15.43
CA ASN A 125 -5.47 1.66 15.38
C ASN A 125 -5.15 2.81 14.44
N TYR A 126 -4.38 3.76 14.95
CA TYR A 126 -3.95 5.00 14.30
C TYR A 126 -2.47 4.85 13.92
N GLU A 127 -2.16 4.96 12.63
CA GLU A 127 -0.82 4.71 12.09
C GLU A 127 -0.37 5.85 11.16
N PRO A 128 0.07 6.99 11.72
CA PRO A 128 0.74 8.03 10.94
C PRO A 128 2.17 7.61 10.54
N GLU A 129 2.54 7.93 9.30
CA GLU A 129 3.85 7.61 8.72
C GLU A 129 4.44 8.87 8.06
N ILE A 130 5.75 9.07 8.22
CA ILE A 130 6.54 9.94 7.33
C ILE A 130 7.53 9.06 6.59
N MET A 131 7.63 9.25 5.27
CA MET A 131 8.44 8.38 4.44
C MET A 131 9.18 9.16 3.37
N TRP A 132 10.43 8.76 3.13
CA TRP A 132 11.18 9.08 1.94
C TRP A 132 11.10 7.89 0.98
N ARG A 133 10.78 8.16 -0.29
CA ARG A 133 10.55 7.14 -1.31
C ARG A 133 11.38 7.44 -2.56
N TRP A 134 12.22 6.50 -2.94
CA TRP A 134 12.91 6.51 -4.22
C TRP A 134 12.33 5.46 -5.16
N VAL A 135 11.94 5.89 -6.37
CA VAL A 135 11.30 5.04 -7.38
C VAL A 135 12.16 4.98 -8.63
N ARG A 136 12.30 3.77 -9.18
CA ARG A 136 13.05 3.51 -10.40
C ARG A 136 12.14 3.09 -11.55
N PRO A 137 12.47 3.47 -12.79
CA PRO A 137 11.78 2.93 -13.97
C PRO A 137 12.02 1.41 -14.04
N LEU A 138 11.04 0.68 -14.53
CA LEU A 138 11.19 -0.75 -14.82
C LEU A 138 12.31 -0.96 -15.84
N ARG A 139 13.11 -2.02 -15.66
CA ARG A 139 14.21 -2.36 -16.58
C ARG A 139 14.22 -3.87 -16.84
N GLY A 140 14.05 -4.24 -18.11
CA GLY A 140 14.12 -5.63 -18.58
C GLY A 140 13.00 -6.52 -18.04
N ASP A 141 13.16 -7.83 -18.25
CA ASP A 141 12.12 -8.84 -17.98
C ASP A 141 12.41 -9.68 -16.72
N SER A 142 13.22 -9.18 -15.79
CA SER A 142 13.62 -9.88 -14.55
C SER A 142 12.98 -9.26 -13.31
N LEU A 143 13.02 -9.98 -12.18
CA LEU A 143 12.62 -9.41 -10.88
C LEU A 143 13.45 -8.17 -10.60
N TYR A 144 12.79 -7.02 -10.45
CA TYR A 144 13.46 -5.73 -10.34
C TYR A 144 12.92 -4.94 -9.16
N ASN A 145 13.81 -4.36 -8.35
CA ASN A 145 13.40 -3.49 -7.26
C ASN A 145 12.98 -2.11 -7.82
N ARG A 146 11.67 -1.88 -7.82
CA ARG A 146 10.99 -0.70 -8.34
C ARG A 146 11.03 0.48 -7.38
N ALA A 147 10.97 0.21 -6.08
CA ALA A 147 11.00 1.28 -5.08
C ALA A 147 11.73 0.86 -3.80
N VAL A 148 12.35 1.87 -3.19
CA VAL A 148 12.91 1.84 -1.85
C VAL A 148 12.21 2.92 -1.04
N VAL A 149 11.62 2.53 0.09
CA VAL A 149 10.97 3.46 1.01
C VAL A 149 11.65 3.35 2.37
N LEU A 150 12.13 4.46 2.91
CA LEU A 150 12.59 4.55 4.29
C LEU A 150 11.57 5.39 5.05
N GLY A 151 11.04 4.89 6.16
CA GLY A 151 10.00 5.59 6.89
C GLY A 151 10.11 5.44 8.40
N PHE A 152 9.52 6.42 9.09
CA PHE A 152 9.18 6.35 10.50
C PHE A 152 7.68 6.19 10.62
N VAL A 153 7.25 5.30 11.51
CA VAL A 153 5.85 5.04 11.79
C VAL A 153 5.62 4.99 13.29
N HIS A 154 4.62 5.75 13.73
CA HIS A 154 3.99 5.55 15.03
C HIS A 154 2.72 4.74 14.81
N GLN A 155 2.43 3.79 15.70
CA GLN A 155 1.14 3.11 15.70
C GLN A 155 0.63 3.00 17.13
N SER A 156 -0.59 3.44 17.38
CA SER A 156 -1.25 3.32 18.68
C SER A 156 -2.75 3.09 18.53
N ASN A 157 -3.42 2.69 19.61
CA ASN A 157 -4.86 2.52 19.62
C ASN A 157 -5.66 3.66 20.28
N GLY A 158 -4.97 4.68 20.79
CA GLY A 158 -5.60 5.85 21.41
C GLY A 158 -6.41 5.53 22.67
N ARG A 159 -6.19 4.37 23.31
CA ARG A 159 -6.86 3.98 24.55
C ARG A 159 -6.03 4.35 25.78
N SER A 160 -6.69 4.46 26.93
CA SER A 160 -6.03 4.56 28.24
C SER A 160 -5.76 3.17 28.82
N GLU A 161 -4.94 3.11 29.88
CA GLU A 161 -4.74 1.88 30.65
C GLU A 161 -6.06 1.25 31.12
N PRO A 162 -6.17 -0.08 31.14
CA PRO A 162 -5.15 -1.10 30.79
C PRO A 162 -5.15 -1.52 29.31
N LEU A 163 -5.95 -0.83 28.47
CA LEU A 163 -6.13 -1.16 27.05
C LEU A 163 -5.18 -0.41 26.13
N SER A 164 -4.37 0.51 26.66
CA SER A 164 -3.42 1.28 25.86
C SER A 164 -2.43 0.37 25.18
N ARG A 165 -2.24 0.56 23.87
CA ARG A 165 -1.23 -0.14 23.08
C ARG A 165 -0.59 0.84 22.13
N SER A 166 0.74 0.81 22.07
CA SER A 166 1.51 1.68 21.20
C SER A 166 2.91 1.13 20.95
N TRP A 167 3.50 1.56 19.83
CA TRP A 167 4.88 1.29 19.48
C TRP A 167 5.34 2.20 18.34
N ASN A 168 6.65 2.42 18.28
CA ASN A 168 7.29 3.24 17.26
C ASN A 168 8.30 2.41 16.46
N ARG A 169 8.37 2.62 15.14
CA ARG A 169 9.29 1.88 14.26
C ARG A 169 9.94 2.76 13.22
N ILE A 170 11.16 2.39 12.86
CA ILE A 170 11.79 2.78 11.59
C ILE A 170 11.72 1.57 10.66
N TYR A 171 11.34 1.76 9.41
CA TYR A 171 11.24 0.65 8.45
C TYR A 171 11.94 0.97 7.14
N LEU A 172 12.40 -0.09 6.48
CA LEU A 172 12.80 -0.11 5.08
C LEU A 172 11.77 -0.94 4.32
N ASN A 173 11.19 -0.42 3.23
CA ASN A 173 10.33 -1.19 2.35
C ASN A 173 10.94 -1.29 0.95
N LEU A 174 11.20 -2.51 0.52
CA LEU A 174 11.72 -2.84 -0.79
C LEU A 174 10.59 -3.42 -1.64
N ILE A 175 10.18 -2.69 -2.68
CA ILE A 175 9.12 -3.10 -3.59
C ILE A 175 9.74 -3.64 -4.87
N PHE A 176 9.49 -4.91 -5.16
CA PHE A 176 9.93 -5.63 -6.34
C PHE A 176 8.76 -5.90 -7.27
N GLU A 177 9.06 -5.93 -8.56
CA GLU A 177 8.11 -6.26 -9.60
C GLU A 177 8.71 -7.31 -10.54
N TYR A 178 7.88 -8.27 -10.90
CA TYR A 178 8.15 -9.26 -11.94
C TYR A 178 6.85 -9.56 -12.68
N GLN A 179 6.71 -9.02 -13.89
CA GLN A 179 5.50 -9.16 -14.71
C GLN A 179 4.23 -8.73 -13.93
N ASN A 180 3.40 -9.71 -13.55
CA ASN A 180 2.14 -9.52 -12.84
C ASN A 180 2.26 -9.75 -11.32
N LEU A 181 3.46 -10.00 -10.81
CA LEU A 181 3.74 -10.21 -9.40
C LEU A 181 4.47 -8.99 -8.83
N TYR A 182 3.96 -8.48 -7.72
CA TYR A 182 4.51 -7.36 -6.98
C TYR A 182 4.80 -7.84 -5.56
N VAL A 183 6.03 -7.69 -5.07
CA VAL A 183 6.45 -8.17 -3.75
C VAL A 183 7.05 -7.03 -2.96
N SER A 184 6.54 -6.81 -1.75
CA SER A 184 7.02 -5.83 -0.79
C SER A 184 7.69 -6.58 0.36
N VAL A 185 8.94 -6.25 0.67
CA VAL A 185 9.67 -6.77 1.83
C VAL A 185 9.95 -5.59 2.75
N LYS A 186 9.27 -5.57 3.91
CA LYS A 186 9.26 -4.44 4.85
C LYS A 186 9.82 -4.83 6.23
N PRO A 187 11.15 -4.98 6.40
CA PRO A 187 11.74 -5.08 7.72
C PRO A 187 11.56 -3.77 8.51
N TRP A 188 11.46 -3.90 9.83
CA TRP A 188 11.42 -2.76 10.74
C TRP A 188 12.29 -2.96 11.97
N TYR A 189 12.75 -1.84 12.51
CA TYR A 189 13.36 -1.75 13.82
C TYR A 189 12.35 -1.08 14.78
N ARG A 190 11.97 -1.79 15.83
CA ARG A 190 11.17 -1.23 16.92
C ARG A 190 12.07 -0.32 17.76
N ILE A 191 11.64 0.92 17.95
CA ILE A 191 12.31 1.87 18.83
C ILE A 191 11.97 1.47 20.27
N PRO A 192 12.97 1.22 21.14
CA PRO A 192 12.73 0.88 22.54
C PRO A 192 12.05 2.02 23.29
N GLU A 193 11.20 1.65 24.25
CA GLU A 193 10.49 2.56 25.15
C GLU A 193 10.83 2.18 26.60
N ASP A 194 10.74 3.15 27.53
CA ASP A 194 11.08 2.91 28.93
C ASP A 194 10.08 1.92 29.57
N PRO A 195 10.53 1.03 30.47
CA PRO A 195 9.62 0.11 31.15
C PRO A 195 8.64 0.87 32.05
N LYS A 196 7.40 0.36 32.14
CA LYS A 196 6.41 0.89 33.09
C LYS A 196 6.85 0.69 34.53
N THR A 197 6.56 1.66 35.40
CA THR A 197 6.82 1.52 36.85
C THR A 197 5.72 0.74 37.58
N GLY A 198 4.56 0.53 36.93
CA GLY A 198 3.48 -0.31 37.42
C GLY A 198 2.39 -0.57 36.36
N PRO A 199 1.43 -1.48 36.63
CA PRO A 199 0.43 -1.90 35.63
C PRO A 199 -0.57 -0.82 35.21
N THR A 200 -0.69 0.27 35.98
CA THR A 200 -1.58 1.40 35.68
C THR A 200 -0.80 2.66 35.34
N ASP A 201 0.52 2.54 35.14
CA ASP A 201 1.37 3.66 34.76
C ASP A 201 1.01 4.10 33.33
N PRO A 202 0.57 5.35 33.13
CA PRO A 202 0.30 5.87 31.79
C PRO A 202 1.59 6.16 31.00
N SER A 203 2.76 6.04 31.64
CA SER A 203 4.07 6.21 31.02
C SER A 203 4.82 4.90 30.89
N GLY A 204 5.59 4.79 29.81
CA GLY A 204 6.38 3.60 29.48
C GLY A 204 5.71 2.66 28.48
N ASP A 205 6.36 1.52 28.26
CA ASP A 205 6.05 0.57 27.21
C ASP A 205 4.75 -0.21 27.45
N ASP A 206 3.74 0.03 26.60
CA ASP A 206 2.42 -0.60 26.67
C ASP A 206 2.42 -2.10 26.36
N ASN A 207 3.42 -2.57 25.63
CA ASN A 207 3.46 -3.93 25.07
C ASN A 207 4.93 -4.33 24.83
N PRO A 208 5.69 -4.62 25.91
CA PRO A 208 7.12 -4.88 25.82
C PRO A 208 7.48 -6.12 25.00
N ASP A 209 6.57 -7.09 24.93
CA ASP A 209 6.66 -8.35 24.18
C ASP A 209 6.08 -8.26 22.76
N ILE A 210 5.72 -7.07 22.24
CA ILE A 210 5.07 -6.96 20.92
C ILE A 210 5.88 -7.56 19.76
N ALA A 211 7.21 -7.54 19.85
CA ALA A 211 8.10 -8.13 18.84
C ALA A 211 7.99 -9.66 18.79
N ASP A 212 7.62 -10.31 19.90
CA ASP A 212 7.46 -11.76 19.97
C ASP A 212 6.26 -12.24 19.14
N TYR A 213 5.34 -11.34 18.78
CA TYR A 213 4.14 -11.64 18.01
C TYR A 213 4.14 -11.01 16.62
N MET A 214 4.53 -9.73 16.54
CA MET A 214 4.55 -8.99 15.27
C MET A 214 5.79 -9.33 14.43
N GLY A 215 6.86 -9.82 15.08
CA GLY A 215 8.15 -10.06 14.46
C GLY A 215 8.88 -8.80 14.04
N TYR A 216 9.81 -8.97 13.10
CA TYR A 216 10.78 -7.94 12.70
C TYR A 216 10.53 -7.39 11.28
N GLY A 217 9.43 -7.78 10.66
CA GLY A 217 9.10 -7.37 9.31
C GLY A 217 7.86 -8.07 8.77
N GLU A 218 7.45 -7.62 7.60
CA GLU A 218 6.34 -8.20 6.84
C GLU A 218 6.74 -8.40 5.39
N VAL A 219 6.23 -9.47 4.78
CA VAL A 219 6.29 -9.69 3.33
C VAL A 219 4.87 -9.62 2.79
N THR A 220 4.65 -8.78 1.80
CA THR A 220 3.38 -8.69 1.06
C THR A 220 3.62 -9.07 -0.39
N ALA A 221 2.76 -9.89 -0.98
CA ALA A 221 2.76 -10.20 -2.40
C ALA A 221 1.39 -9.91 -3.01
N VAL A 222 1.36 -9.32 -4.20
CA VAL A 222 0.14 -9.09 -4.97
C VAL A 222 0.32 -9.66 -6.36
N TRP A 223 -0.56 -10.60 -6.72
CA TRP A 223 -0.65 -11.18 -8.05
C TRP A 223 -1.80 -10.57 -8.84
N VAL A 224 -1.54 -10.26 -10.10
CA VAL A 224 -2.47 -9.60 -11.01
C VAL A 224 -2.87 -10.56 -12.12
N GLN A 225 -4.16 -10.88 -12.23
CA GLN A 225 -4.65 -11.72 -13.32
C GLN A 225 -5.91 -11.11 -13.95
N GLY A 226 -5.70 -10.41 -15.07
CA GLY A 226 -6.76 -9.62 -15.69
C GLY A 226 -7.30 -8.57 -14.71
N LYS A 227 -8.55 -8.74 -14.31
CA LYS A 227 -9.23 -7.86 -13.33
C LYS A 227 -9.11 -8.35 -11.88
N HIS A 228 -8.65 -9.58 -11.67
CA HIS A 228 -8.47 -10.13 -10.33
C HIS A 228 -7.16 -9.66 -9.71
N ARG A 229 -7.22 -9.32 -8.42
CA ARG A 229 -6.04 -9.08 -7.59
C ARG A 229 -6.08 -10.05 -6.43
N VAL A 230 -5.01 -10.79 -6.24
CA VAL A 230 -4.84 -11.72 -5.12
C VAL A 230 -3.66 -11.23 -4.29
N GLY A 231 -3.90 -10.97 -3.01
CA GLY A 231 -2.88 -10.53 -2.07
C GLY A 231 -2.55 -11.60 -1.04
N LEU A 232 -1.31 -11.61 -0.60
CA LEU A 232 -0.79 -12.40 0.50
C LEU A 232 0.03 -11.47 1.40
N MET A 233 -0.21 -11.51 2.70
CA MET A 233 0.70 -10.94 3.70
C MET A 233 1.19 -12.06 4.61
N LEU A 234 2.48 -12.03 4.94
CA LEU A 234 3.13 -12.93 5.87
C LEU A 234 3.94 -12.15 6.91
N ARG A 235 3.79 -12.54 8.18
CA ARG A 235 4.65 -12.12 9.29
C ARG A 235 5.09 -13.32 10.11
N ASN A 236 6.29 -13.24 10.65
CA ASN A 236 6.83 -14.25 11.54
C ASN A 236 7.87 -13.62 12.48
N ASN A 237 7.90 -14.07 13.73
CA ASN A 237 8.90 -13.62 14.72
C ASN A 237 10.25 -14.34 14.59
N LEU A 238 10.33 -15.41 13.78
CA LEU A 238 11.53 -16.21 13.51
C LEU A 238 12.14 -16.86 14.76
N ASP A 239 11.38 -16.97 15.85
CA ASP A 239 11.81 -17.67 17.06
C ASP A 239 11.56 -19.18 16.91
N SER A 240 12.61 -19.98 17.07
CA SER A 240 12.53 -21.44 16.92
C SER A 240 11.82 -22.15 18.06
N ASN A 241 11.73 -21.53 19.24
CA ASN A 241 11.14 -22.10 20.45
C ASN A 241 9.69 -21.63 20.66
N SER A 242 9.42 -20.36 20.39
CA SER A 242 8.09 -19.74 20.55
C SER A 242 7.70 -19.00 19.28
N ASN A 243 7.35 -19.75 18.24
CA ASN A 243 7.07 -19.19 16.92
C ASN A 243 5.66 -18.60 16.84
N HIS A 244 5.57 -17.30 16.54
CA HIS A 244 4.33 -16.60 16.26
C HIS A 244 4.39 -15.94 14.88
N GLY A 245 3.23 -15.81 14.24
CA GLY A 245 3.13 -15.17 12.94
C GLY A 245 1.70 -14.89 12.54
N ALA A 246 1.56 -14.37 11.33
CA ALA A 246 0.27 -14.09 10.74
C ALA A 246 0.31 -14.31 9.23
N ILE A 247 -0.84 -14.72 8.69
CA ILE A 247 -1.13 -14.75 7.28
C ILE A 247 -2.40 -13.94 7.01
N GLN A 248 -2.38 -13.13 5.95
CA GLN A 248 -3.58 -12.55 5.37
C GLN A 248 -3.68 -12.93 3.91
N LEU A 249 -4.88 -13.31 3.47
CA LEU A 249 -5.21 -13.57 2.08
C LEU A 249 -6.27 -12.57 1.64
N ASP A 250 -6.05 -11.99 0.48
CA ASP A 250 -6.86 -10.93 -0.07
C ASP A 250 -7.31 -11.30 -1.48
N TRP A 251 -8.57 -11.02 -1.82
CA TRP A 251 -9.05 -11.11 -3.19
C TRP A 251 -9.94 -9.91 -3.51
N SER A 252 -9.67 -9.22 -4.62
CA SER A 252 -10.54 -8.16 -5.10
C SER A 252 -10.84 -8.24 -6.60
N TYR A 253 -11.99 -7.65 -6.96
CA TYR A 253 -12.45 -7.53 -8.35
C TYR A 253 -13.22 -6.22 -8.56
N PRO A 254 -12.90 -5.43 -9.60
CA PRO A 254 -13.53 -4.13 -9.84
C PRO A 254 -15.02 -4.24 -10.23
N LEU A 255 -15.83 -3.45 -9.53
CA LEU A 255 -17.23 -3.13 -9.84
C LEU A 255 -17.27 -1.73 -10.48
N GLY A 256 -17.04 -1.66 -11.79
CA GLY A 256 -16.91 -0.38 -12.49
C GLY A 256 -15.60 0.34 -12.18
N ASN A 257 -15.65 1.66 -12.06
CA ASN A 257 -14.44 2.49 -12.07
C ASN A 257 -13.90 2.86 -10.68
N LYS A 258 -14.74 2.81 -9.63
CA LYS A 258 -14.37 3.34 -8.31
C LYS A 258 -14.42 2.32 -7.19
N MET A 259 -15.12 1.21 -7.36
CA MET A 259 -15.33 0.24 -6.30
C MET A 259 -14.89 -1.14 -6.73
N GLN A 260 -14.53 -1.96 -5.76
CA GLN A 260 -14.15 -3.36 -5.95
C GLN A 260 -14.90 -4.20 -4.92
N VAL A 261 -15.37 -5.38 -5.31
CA VAL A 261 -15.65 -6.43 -4.32
C VAL A 261 -14.33 -6.81 -3.67
N TYR A 262 -14.36 -7.01 -2.36
CA TYR A 262 -13.18 -7.39 -1.60
C TYR A 262 -13.51 -8.46 -0.58
N VAL A 263 -12.68 -9.50 -0.54
CA VAL A 263 -12.71 -10.57 0.46
C VAL A 263 -11.34 -10.63 1.12
N GLN A 264 -11.33 -10.71 2.44
CA GLN A 264 -10.13 -10.81 3.26
C GLN A 264 -10.27 -11.97 4.24
N TYR A 265 -9.22 -12.77 4.35
CA TYR A 265 -9.06 -13.76 5.40
C TYR A 265 -7.78 -13.46 6.17
N PHE A 266 -7.86 -13.44 7.50
CA PHE A 266 -6.74 -13.23 8.40
C PHE A 266 -6.64 -14.39 9.39
N ASN A 267 -5.44 -14.91 9.59
CA ASN A 267 -5.16 -15.90 10.61
C ASN A 267 -3.80 -15.65 11.28
N GLY A 268 -3.79 -15.62 12.62
CA GLY A 268 -2.58 -15.46 13.43
C GLY A 268 -2.63 -14.26 14.36
N TYR A 269 -1.49 -13.68 14.68
CA TYR A 269 -1.35 -12.67 15.73
C TYR A 269 -1.32 -11.23 15.19
N GLY A 270 -1.76 -10.27 16.01
CA GLY A 270 -1.64 -8.84 15.72
C GLY A 270 -2.39 -8.37 14.49
N GLU A 271 -3.64 -8.81 14.35
CA GLU A 271 -4.60 -8.19 13.43
C GLU A 271 -4.91 -6.74 13.84
N SER A 272 -4.91 -6.49 15.15
CA SER A 272 -5.08 -5.18 15.78
C SER A 272 -4.08 -5.06 16.93
N LEU A 273 -3.83 -3.84 17.42
CA LEU A 273 -2.92 -3.66 18.56
C LEU A 273 -3.45 -4.28 19.84
N VAL A 274 -4.75 -4.17 20.14
CA VAL A 274 -5.31 -4.84 21.34
C VAL A 274 -5.21 -6.38 21.26
N ASP A 275 -5.20 -6.93 20.04
CA ASP A 275 -5.06 -8.36 19.78
C ASP A 275 -3.63 -8.78 19.39
N TYR A 276 -2.60 -7.95 19.67
CA TYR A 276 -1.22 -8.26 19.26
C TYR A 276 -0.74 -9.62 19.74
N ASN A 277 -1.07 -9.99 20.99
CA ASN A 277 -0.72 -11.26 21.63
C ASN A 277 -1.88 -12.27 21.65
N HIS A 278 -2.88 -12.10 20.79
CA HIS A 278 -4.02 -13.01 20.68
C HIS A 278 -4.18 -13.52 19.25
N SER A 279 -4.32 -14.84 19.07
CA SER A 279 -4.50 -15.43 17.75
C SER A 279 -5.93 -15.24 17.24
N VAL A 280 -6.07 -14.52 16.13
CA VAL A 280 -7.34 -14.25 15.46
C VAL A 280 -7.52 -15.16 14.24
N ASN A 281 -8.77 -15.59 13.99
CA ASN A 281 -9.22 -16.20 12.75
C ASN A 281 -10.44 -15.44 12.25
N ARG A 282 -10.25 -14.62 11.22
CA ARG A 282 -11.29 -13.73 10.70
C ARG A 282 -11.44 -13.85 9.20
N ILE A 283 -12.67 -13.92 8.74
CA ILE A 283 -13.04 -13.76 7.33
C ILE A 283 -13.96 -12.55 7.18
N GLY A 284 -13.81 -11.82 6.09
CA GLY A 284 -14.62 -10.65 5.79
C GLY A 284 -14.88 -10.47 4.31
N ALA A 285 -16.04 -9.91 3.99
CA ALA A 285 -16.41 -9.55 2.62
C ALA A 285 -17.09 -8.18 2.60
N GLY A 286 -16.84 -7.42 1.54
CA GLY A 286 -17.40 -6.09 1.39
C GLY A 286 -16.83 -5.36 0.19
N LEU A 287 -16.57 -4.07 0.38
CA LEU A 287 -16.23 -3.15 -0.69
C LEU A 287 -14.89 -2.46 -0.42
N MET A 288 -14.14 -2.24 -1.49
CA MET A 288 -12.85 -1.55 -1.48
C MET A 288 -12.87 -0.43 -2.51
N LEU A 289 -12.24 0.70 -2.18
CA LEU A 289 -12.03 1.83 -3.09
C LEU A 289 -10.78 1.61 -3.96
N ASN A 290 -9.65 1.30 -3.32
CA ASN A 290 -8.37 1.04 -3.97
C ASN A 290 -7.67 -0.17 -3.35
N ASN A 291 -6.91 -0.90 -4.17
CA ASN A 291 -5.99 -1.94 -3.68
C ASN A 291 -4.56 -1.37 -3.57
N TRP A 292 -3.55 -2.24 -3.48
CA TRP A 292 -2.13 -1.87 -3.37
C TRP A 292 -1.52 -1.31 -4.68
N LEU A 293 -2.20 -1.50 -5.81
CA LEU A 293 -1.76 -1.17 -7.18
C LEU A 293 -2.81 -0.31 -7.91
#